data_AF-A0A9J6ERA4-F1
#
_entry.id   AF-A0A9J6ERA4-F1
#
_cell.length_a   1.000
_cell.length_b   1.000
_cell.length_c   1.000
_cell.angle_alpha   90.00
_cell.angle_beta   90.00
_cell.angle_gamma   90.00
#
_symmetry.space_group_name_H-M   'P 1'
#
loop_
_entity.id
_entity.type
_entity.pdbx_description
1 polymer ?
#
loop_
_entity_poly.entity_id
_entity_poly.type
_entity_poly.pdbx_seq_one_letter_code
_entity_poly.pdbx_strand_id
1 'polypeptide(L)'
;MTLCRTLETEFLEEFSKGMWQNRFIVDFKLDANLFCDDKTFTVFEAGRRNKATLNRRAVDFILGHKADRECAEAFELLSRAPHLLSYAVKVTGKMGEEVSAGMVSAANFLTDNYLTITRLVQYSVECRPAKGTQLL
;
A
#
# COMPACT_ATOMS: atom_id res chain seq x y z
N MET A 1 -23.78 17.15 -27.90
CA MET A 1 -23.43 15.85 -27.27
C MET A 1 -21.98 15.42 -27.50
N THR A 2 -21.27 15.92 -28.51
CA THR A 2 -19.91 15.50 -28.85
C THR A 2 -18.84 15.98 -27.86
N LEU A 3 -18.98 17.20 -27.32
CA LEU A 3 -18.02 17.82 -26.39
C LEU A 3 -17.87 17.06 -25.06
N CYS A 4 -18.97 16.51 -24.53
CA CYS A 4 -18.98 15.76 -23.28
C CYS A 4 -18.15 14.47 -23.37
N ARG A 5 -18.25 13.77 -24.51
CA ARG A 5 -17.49 12.54 -24.76
C ARG A 5 -16.00 12.80 -24.97
N THR A 6 -15.62 13.95 -25.51
CA THR A 6 -14.21 14.32 -25.71
C THR A 6 -13.53 14.63 -24.37
N LEU A 7 -14.22 15.38 -23.50
CA LEU A 7 -13.75 15.67 -22.13
C LEU A 7 -13.62 14.41 -21.27
N GLU A 8 -14.55 13.47 -21.38
CA GLU A 8 -14.46 12.15 -20.70
C GLU A 8 -13.24 11.35 -21.19
N THR A 9 -12.96 11.40 -22.49
CA THR A 9 -11.82 10.68 -23.09
C THR A 9 -10.48 11.25 -22.62
N GLU A 10 -10.32 12.58 -22.68
CA GLU A 10 -9.11 13.27 -22.23
C GLU A 10 -8.88 13.07 -20.73
N PHE A 11 -9.95 13.09 -19.94
CA PHE A 11 -9.88 12.78 -18.52
C PHE A 11 -9.39 11.35 -18.26
N LEU A 12 -9.93 10.34 -18.97
CA LEU A 12 -9.51 8.94 -18.80
C LEU A 12 -8.06 8.71 -19.21
N GLU A 13 -7.58 9.36 -20.26
CA GLU A 13 -6.19 9.28 -20.70
C GLU A 13 -5.23 9.91 -19.67
N GLU A 14 -5.49 11.14 -19.22
CA GLU A 14 -4.67 11.79 -18.19
C GLU A 14 -4.79 11.10 -16.83
N PHE A 15 -5.97 10.58 -16.48
CA PHE A 15 -6.16 9.76 -15.30
C PHE A 15 -5.35 8.46 -15.37
N SER A 16 -5.39 7.74 -16.50
CA SER A 16 -4.58 6.54 -16.71
C SER A 16 -3.09 6.85 -16.59
N LYS A 17 -2.62 7.90 -17.26
CA LYS A 17 -1.22 8.34 -17.19
C LYS A 17 -0.80 8.70 -15.77
N GLY A 18 -1.64 9.44 -15.05
CA GLY A 18 -1.46 9.73 -13.63
C GLY A 18 -1.37 8.46 -12.80
N MET A 19 -2.24 7.47 -13.07
CA MET A 19 -2.22 6.16 -12.42
C MET A 19 -0.94 5.38 -12.70
N TRP A 20 -0.45 5.35 -13.94
CA TRP A 20 0.81 4.69 -14.30
C TRP A 20 2.04 5.35 -13.65
N GLN A 21 1.99 6.66 -13.44
CA GLN A 21 3.07 7.44 -12.84
C GLN A 21 2.94 7.56 -11.32
N ASN A 22 1.83 7.13 -10.74
CA ASN A 22 1.54 7.35 -9.34
C ASN A 22 2.52 6.56 -8.46
N ARG A 23 3.30 7.29 -7.66
CA ARG A 23 4.15 6.72 -6.59
C ARG A 23 3.44 6.73 -5.24
N PHE A 24 2.31 7.45 -5.16
CA PHE A 24 1.47 7.53 -3.98
C PHE A 24 0.44 6.42 -3.97
N ILE A 25 0.14 5.99 -2.76
CA ILE A 25 -0.81 4.94 -2.48
C ILE A 25 -2.20 5.57 -2.51
N VAL A 26 -2.99 5.21 -3.50
CA VAL A 26 -4.37 5.67 -3.62
C VAL A 26 -5.25 4.46 -3.94
N ASP A 27 -6.21 4.18 -3.06
CA ASP A 27 -7.23 3.17 -3.28
C ASP A 27 -8.35 3.77 -4.15
N PHE A 28 -8.55 3.22 -5.34
CA PHE A 28 -9.59 3.68 -6.26
C PHE A 28 -10.73 2.67 -6.31
N LYS A 29 -11.93 3.14 -6.04
CA LYS A 29 -13.17 2.42 -6.36
C LYS A 29 -13.59 2.82 -7.77
N LEU A 30 -13.18 2.03 -8.76
CA LEU A 30 -13.75 2.13 -10.10
C LEU A 30 -15.12 1.46 -10.09
N ASP A 31 -16.15 2.21 -10.49
CA ASP A 31 -17.50 1.67 -10.60
C ASP A 31 -17.56 0.68 -11.79
N ALA A 32 -18.16 -0.49 -11.55
CA ALA A 32 -18.15 -1.62 -12.49
C ALA A 32 -19.00 -1.37 -13.76
N ASN A 33 -19.71 -0.24 -13.80
CA ASN A 33 -20.54 0.19 -14.94
C ASN A 33 -19.76 0.87 -16.07
N LEU A 34 -18.44 1.01 -15.94
CA LEU A 34 -17.58 1.40 -17.06
C LEU A 34 -17.51 0.23 -18.05
N PHE A 35 -18.25 0.34 -19.16
CA PHE A 35 -18.13 -0.58 -20.29
C PHE A 35 -16.66 -0.64 -20.72
N CYS A 36 -16.08 -1.85 -20.69
CA CYS A 36 -14.67 -2.08 -21.01
C CYS A 36 -14.45 -1.92 -22.52
N ASP A 37 -14.17 -0.70 -22.95
CA ASP A 37 -13.61 -0.36 -24.26
C ASP A 37 -12.08 -0.21 -24.19
N ASP A 38 -11.39 -0.08 -25.32
CA ASP A 38 -9.92 0.03 -25.36
C ASP A 38 -9.36 1.18 -24.48
N LYS A 39 -10.14 2.25 -24.27
CA LYS A 39 -9.72 3.42 -23.51
C LYS A 39 -9.87 3.24 -22.01
N THR A 40 -11.01 2.71 -21.58
CA THR A 40 -11.26 2.32 -20.18
C THR A 40 -10.40 1.12 -19.77
N PHE A 41 -10.05 0.22 -20.69
CA PHE A 41 -9.11 -0.89 -20.45
C PHE A 41 -7.77 -0.39 -19.90
N THR A 42 -7.23 0.69 -20.46
CA THR A 42 -5.96 1.29 -19.99
C THR A 42 -6.09 1.83 -18.55
N VAL A 43 -7.26 2.35 -18.16
CA VAL A 43 -7.55 2.78 -16.79
C VAL A 43 -7.69 1.57 -15.84
N PHE A 44 -8.41 0.53 -16.27
CA PHE A 44 -8.54 -0.71 -15.51
C PHE A 44 -7.19 -1.38 -15.27
N GLU A 45 -6.35 -1.46 -16.29
CA GLU A 45 -5.00 -2.04 -16.19
C GLU A 45 -4.09 -1.22 -15.27
N ALA A 46 -4.15 0.12 -15.37
CA ALA A 46 -3.41 0.99 -14.47
C ALA A 46 -3.88 0.82 -13.01
N GLY A 47 -5.19 0.75 -12.79
CA GLY A 47 -5.80 0.45 -11.48
C GLY A 47 -5.39 -0.92 -10.93
N ARG A 48 -5.41 -1.94 -11.78
CA ARG A 48 -4.99 -3.31 -11.44
C ARG A 48 -3.52 -3.35 -11.02
N ARG A 49 -2.64 -2.70 -11.79
CA ARG A 49 -1.21 -2.61 -11.46
C ARG A 49 -0.99 -1.88 -10.14
N ASN A 50 -1.65 -0.74 -9.93
CA ASN A 50 -1.52 0.03 -8.69
C ASN A 50 -1.98 -0.79 -7.48
N LYS A 51 -3.12 -1.47 -7.59
CA LYS A 51 -3.60 -2.38 -6.54
C LYS A 51 -2.63 -3.54 -6.28
N ALA A 52 -2.03 -4.12 -7.33
CA ALA A 52 -1.05 -5.20 -7.18
C ALA A 52 0.24 -4.69 -6.49
N THR A 53 0.73 -3.51 -6.87
CA THR A 53 1.88 -2.87 -6.23
C THR A 53 1.60 -2.56 -4.76
N LEU A 54 0.41 -2.06 -4.45
CA LEU A 54 -0.01 -1.76 -3.09
C LEU A 54 -0.04 -3.02 -2.21
N ASN A 55 -0.70 -4.08 -2.69
CA ASN A 55 -0.75 -5.36 -2.00
C ASN A 55 0.65 -5.95 -1.79
N ARG A 56 1.52 -5.86 -2.81
CA ARG A 56 2.91 -6.32 -2.70
C ARG A 56 3.70 -5.56 -1.64
N ARG A 57 3.59 -4.23 -1.59
CA ARG A 57 4.26 -3.39 -0.58
C ARG A 57 3.78 -3.71 0.84
N ALA A 58 2.47 -3.89 1.02
CA ALA A 58 1.92 -4.31 2.30
C ALA A 58 2.46 -5.70 2.72
N VAL A 59 2.60 -6.65 1.78
CA VAL A 59 3.20 -7.96 2.05
C VAL A 59 4.69 -7.85 2.39
N ASP A 60 5.46 -7.02 1.67
CA ASP A 60 6.88 -6.80 1.96
C ASP A 60 7.07 -6.26 3.39
N PHE A 61 6.14 -5.43 3.88
CA PHE A 61 6.11 -4.98 5.27
C PHE A 61 5.80 -6.11 6.26
N ILE A 62 4.77 -6.92 5.98
CA ILE A 62 4.38 -8.09 6.80
C ILE A 62 5.53 -9.07 6.99
N LEU A 63 6.33 -9.26 5.94
CA LEU A 63 7.46 -10.19 5.96
C LEU A 63 8.71 -9.62 6.65
N GLY A 64 8.64 -8.39 7.16
CA GLY A 64 9.77 -7.72 7.82
C GLY A 64 10.93 -7.41 6.87
N HIS A 65 10.68 -7.41 5.55
CA HIS A 65 11.74 -7.21 4.57
C HIS A 65 12.15 -5.75 4.43
N LYS A 66 11.26 -4.79 4.73
CA LYS A 66 11.52 -3.35 4.58
C LYS A 66 10.75 -2.52 5.60
N ALA A 67 11.46 -1.76 6.43
CA ALA A 67 10.92 -0.66 7.23
C ALA A 67 10.81 0.64 6.38
N ASP A 68 10.48 0.50 5.10
CA ASP A 68 10.30 1.66 4.25
C ASP A 68 8.92 2.28 4.49
N ARG A 69 8.86 3.62 4.39
CA ARG A 69 7.65 4.39 4.65
C ARG A 69 6.50 3.99 3.73
N GLU A 70 6.79 3.68 2.47
CA GLU A 70 5.76 3.36 1.48
C GLU A 70 5.11 1.99 1.75
N CYS A 71 5.87 1.02 2.24
CA CYS A 71 5.39 -0.30 2.65
C CYS A 71 4.60 -0.21 3.96
N ALA A 72 5.04 0.63 4.90
CA ALA A 72 4.30 0.93 6.13
C ALA A 72 2.95 1.59 5.83
N GLU A 73 2.91 2.62 4.97
CA GLU A 73 1.67 3.29 4.54
C GLU A 73 0.74 2.32 3.78
N ALA A 74 1.30 1.45 2.93
CA ALA A 74 0.54 0.41 2.23
C ALA A 74 -0.10 -0.58 3.20
N PHE A 75 0.68 -1.03 4.18
CA PHE A 75 0.20 -1.93 5.22
C PHE A 75 -0.86 -1.25 6.08
N GLU A 76 -0.64 -0.02 6.55
CA GLU A 76 -1.62 0.73 7.35
C GLU A 76 -2.96 0.81 6.64
N LEU A 77 -2.95 1.19 5.35
CA LEU A 77 -4.14 1.29 4.53
C LEU A 77 -4.87 -0.05 4.35
N LEU A 78 -4.13 -1.13 4.10
CA LEU A 78 -4.72 -2.44 3.77
C LEU A 78 -4.90 -3.37 4.98
N SER A 79 -4.34 -3.05 6.15
CA SER A 79 -4.35 -3.92 7.35
C SER A 79 -5.75 -4.32 7.79
N ARG A 80 -6.74 -3.46 7.55
CA ARG A 80 -8.15 -3.68 7.88
C ARG A 80 -8.92 -4.37 6.76
N ALA A 81 -8.31 -4.55 5.60
CA ALA A 81 -8.96 -5.10 4.42
C ALA A 81 -8.83 -6.65 4.42
N PRO A 82 -9.95 -7.39 4.43
CA PRO A 82 -9.91 -8.87 4.50
C PRO A 82 -9.13 -9.54 3.36
N HIS A 83 -9.02 -8.87 2.21
CA HIS A 83 -8.33 -9.40 1.04
C HIS A 83 -6.80 -9.42 1.18
N LEU A 84 -6.22 -8.65 2.11
CA LEU A 84 -4.77 -8.60 2.27
C LEU A 84 -4.24 -9.95 2.78
N LEU A 85 -4.92 -10.57 3.75
CA LEU A 85 -4.53 -11.88 4.29
C LEU A 85 -4.53 -12.95 3.19
N SER A 86 -5.61 -13.03 2.40
CA SER A 86 -5.72 -14.01 1.33
C SER A 86 -4.70 -13.77 0.22
N TYR A 87 -4.43 -12.51 -0.11
CA TYR A 87 -3.36 -12.15 -1.05
C TYR A 87 -1.98 -12.56 -0.51
N ALA A 88 -1.69 -12.25 0.75
CA ALA A 88 -0.41 -12.55 1.40
C ALA A 88 -0.16 -14.06 1.47
N VAL A 89 -1.15 -14.86 1.85
CA VAL A 89 -1.07 -16.34 1.80
C VAL A 89 -0.73 -16.82 0.39
N LYS A 90 -1.45 -16.30 -0.61
CA LYS A 90 -1.25 -16.69 -2.01
C LYS A 90 0.16 -16.38 -2.53
N VAL A 91 0.69 -15.20 -2.25
CA VAL A 91 1.99 -14.76 -2.82
C VAL A 91 3.19 -15.27 -2.05
N THR A 92 3.03 -15.58 -0.76
CA THR A 92 4.13 -16.08 0.09
C THR A 92 4.18 -17.60 0.16
N GLY A 93 3.07 -18.28 -0.15
CA GLY A 93 2.94 -19.74 0.03
C GLY A 93 2.91 -20.19 1.49
N LYS A 94 2.87 -19.25 2.45
CA LYS A 94 2.82 -19.54 3.89
C LYS A 94 1.42 -19.89 4.34
N MET A 95 1.32 -20.56 5.48
CA MET A 95 0.03 -20.84 6.11
C MET A 95 -0.66 -19.55 6.57
N GLY A 96 -1.99 -19.56 6.58
CA GLY A 96 -2.79 -18.42 7.03
C GLY A 96 -2.45 -17.97 8.46
N GLU A 97 -2.15 -18.90 9.35
CA GLU A 97 -1.75 -18.60 10.73
C GLU A 97 -0.41 -17.85 10.80
N GLU A 98 0.59 -18.27 10.02
CA GLU A 98 1.90 -17.61 9.94
C GLU A 98 1.78 -16.19 9.39
N VAL A 99 0.97 -16.01 8.33
CA VAL A 99 0.73 -14.69 7.75
C VAL A 99 -0.01 -13.80 8.74
N SER A 100 -1.02 -14.33 9.43
CA SER A 100 -1.76 -13.62 10.47
C SER A 100 -0.85 -13.16 11.61
N ALA A 101 0.02 -14.05 12.10
CA ALA A 101 1.04 -13.70 13.09
C ALA A 101 1.99 -12.60 12.58
N GLY A 102 2.41 -12.68 11.32
CA GLY A 102 3.20 -11.63 10.66
C GLY A 102 2.46 -10.29 10.58
N MET A 103 1.16 -10.30 10.27
CA MET A 103 0.33 -9.08 10.24
C MET A 103 0.23 -8.44 11.62
N VAL A 104 0.05 -9.23 12.68
CA VAL A 104 0.04 -8.73 14.07
C VAL A 104 1.40 -8.14 14.43
N SER A 105 2.49 -8.82 14.11
CA SER A 105 3.84 -8.33 14.34
C SER A 105 4.11 -7.02 13.61
N ALA A 106 3.69 -6.91 12.35
CA ALA A 106 3.82 -5.70 11.55
C ALA A 106 3.01 -4.52 12.12
N ALA A 107 1.80 -4.78 12.63
CA ALA A 107 0.97 -3.76 13.27
C ALA A 107 1.62 -3.22 14.56
N ASN A 108 2.19 -4.10 15.39
CA ASN A 108 2.93 -3.70 16.58
C ASN A 108 4.18 -2.89 16.20
N PHE A 109 4.96 -3.37 15.22
CA PHE A 109 6.14 -2.67 14.73
C PHE A 109 5.82 -1.27 14.21
N LEU A 110 4.75 -1.13 13.41
CA LEU A 110 4.30 0.18 12.92
C LEU A 110 3.95 1.12 14.08
N THR A 111 3.25 0.62 15.09
CA THR A 111 2.86 1.41 16.28
C THR A 111 4.09 1.89 17.05
N ASP A 112 5.05 0.99 17.28
CA ASP A 112 6.26 1.28 18.06
C ASP A 112 7.23 2.22 17.31
N ASN A 113 7.21 2.20 15.97
CA ASN A 113 8.17 2.91 15.13
C ASN A 113 7.55 4.01 14.26
N TYR A 114 6.29 4.39 14.51
CA TYR A 114 5.52 5.30 13.66
C TYR A 114 6.28 6.63 13.38
N LEU A 115 6.83 7.24 14.43
CA LEU A 115 7.54 8.52 14.31
C LEU A 115 8.82 8.42 13.48
N THR A 116 9.52 7.28 13.58
CA THR A 116 10.74 7.00 12.81
C THR A 116 10.41 6.72 11.35
N ILE A 117 9.40 5.88 11.10
CA ILE A 117 8.93 5.51 9.76
C ILE A 117 8.42 6.75 8.99
N THR A 118 7.67 7.61 9.66
CA THR A 118 7.16 8.87 9.08
C THR A 118 8.23 9.95 8.94
N ARG A 119 9.44 9.70 9.45
CA ARG A 119 10.58 10.65 9.51
C ARG A 119 10.27 11.92 10.32
N LEU A 120 9.30 11.86 11.23
CA LEU A 120 9.08 12.92 12.22
C LEU A 120 10.21 12.96 13.24
N VAL A 121 10.81 11.80 13.52
CA VAL A 121 11.98 11.66 14.38
C VAL A 121 13.06 10.90 13.62
N GLN A 122 14.29 11.43 13.62
CA GLN A 122 15.43 10.85 12.89
C GLN A 122 16.19 9.81 13.73
N TYR A 123 16.06 9.87 15.06
CA TYR A 123 16.75 9.01 16.03
C TYR A 123 15.78 8.58 17.15
N SER A 124 15.57 7.27 17.34
CA SER A 124 14.81 6.75 18.48
C SER A 124 15.70 6.70 19.71
N VAL A 125 15.28 7.31 20.81
CA VAL A 125 16.00 7.24 22.07
C VAL A 125 15.73 5.89 22.74
N GLU A 126 16.70 4.99 22.72
CA GLU A 126 16.67 3.78 23.55
C GLU A 126 17.11 4.11 24.98
N CYS A 127 16.15 4.30 25.88
CA CYS A 127 16.45 4.39 27.31
C CYS A 127 16.69 2.99 27.87
N ARG A 128 17.95 2.67 28.22
CA ARG A 128 18.27 1.46 29.00
C ARG A 128 18.17 1.77 30.49
N PRO A 129 17.14 1.27 31.20
CA PRO A 129 16.85 1.68 32.58
C PRO A 129 17.97 1.34 33.57
N ALA A 130 18.88 0.43 33.23
CA ALA A 130 19.97 0.00 34.12
C ALA A 130 21.29 0.78 33.99
N LYS A 131 21.45 1.67 32.99
CA LYS A 131 22.77 2.31 32.72
C LYS A 131 22.77 3.83 32.76
N GLY A 132 21.63 4.49 32.94
CA GLY A 132 21.55 5.97 32.95
C GLY A 132 22.20 6.63 31.73
N THR A 133 22.35 5.89 30.63
CA THR A 133 23.04 6.35 29.42
C THR A 133 22.03 6.33 28.29
N GLN A 134 21.80 7.51 27.72
CA GLN A 134 21.00 7.69 26.52
C GLN A 134 21.91 7.42 25.31
N LEU A 135 21.55 6.46 24.47
CA LEU A 135 22.24 6.26 23.18
C LEU A 135 21.43 7.01 22.11
N LEU A 136 22.13 7.87 21.37
CA LEU A 136 21.62 8.58 20.20
C LEU A 136 21.77 7.71 18.95
#